data_AF-A0A3B8WL26-F1
#
_entry.id   AF-A0A3B8WL26-F1
#
_cell.length_a   1.000
_cell.length_b   1.000
_cell.length_c   1.000
_cell.angle_alpha   90.00
_cell.angle_beta   90.00
_cell.angle_gamma   90.00
#
_symmetry.space_group_name_H-M   'P 1'
#
loop_
_entity.id
_entity.type
_entity.pdbx_description
1 polymer ?
#
loop_
_entity_poly.entity_id
_entity_poly.type
_entity_poly.pdbx_seq_one_letter_code
_entity_poly.pdbx_strand_id
1 'polypeptide(L)'
;ESRLNEVLIDRYGPGESAGYPTLCKGRFEVEGSVYHAIEEPVSLNTMDLLPDLKALGISAVKIEGRQRSPAYIADVARTWRQALDRVQTTPNNFAVDSAWNSTLAGLSEGGLTTIGAYHRKWK
;
A
#
# COMPACT_ATOMS: atom_id res chain seq x y z
N GLU A 1 5.73 3.18 -20.48
CA GLU A 1 5.88 1.73 -20.27
C GLU A 1 7.18 1.46 -19.52
N SER A 2 7.28 0.31 -18.84
CA SER A 2 8.48 -0.16 -18.14
C SER A 2 8.89 -1.53 -18.69
N ARG A 3 10.20 -1.72 -18.89
CA ARG A 3 10.78 -2.95 -19.44
C ARG A 3 11.97 -3.43 -18.62
N LEU A 4 12.19 -4.74 -18.61
CA LEU A 4 13.47 -5.35 -18.23
C LEU A 4 14.10 -5.94 -19.48
N ASN A 5 15.18 -5.31 -19.95
CA ASN A 5 15.71 -5.54 -21.29
C ASN A 5 14.59 -5.38 -22.33
N GLU A 6 14.36 -6.40 -23.16
CA GLU A 6 13.32 -6.39 -24.19
C GLU A 6 11.93 -6.79 -23.68
N VAL A 7 11.81 -7.23 -22.41
CA VAL A 7 10.55 -7.76 -21.85
C VAL A 7 9.70 -6.63 -21.28
N LEU A 8 8.47 -6.48 -21.78
CA LEU A 8 7.47 -5.56 -21.23
C LEU A 8 7.03 -6.02 -19.83
N ILE A 9 7.13 -5.14 -18.84
CA ILE A 9 6.67 -5.37 -17.47
C ILE A 9 5.34 -4.65 -17.23
N ASP A 10 5.21 -3.42 -17.72
CA ASP A 10 3.98 -2.63 -17.55
C ASP A 10 3.84 -1.54 -18.63
N ARG A 11 2.60 -1.18 -18.94
CA ARG A 11 2.23 -0.06 -19.81
C ARG A 11 1.18 0.80 -19.13
N TYR A 12 1.55 2.06 -18.92
CA TYR A 12 0.70 3.09 -18.31
C TYR A 12 0.01 3.93 -19.38
N GLY A 13 -1.17 4.45 -19.06
CA GLY A 13 -1.88 5.44 -19.85
C GLY A 13 -1.28 6.85 -19.76
N PRO A 14 -1.69 7.78 -20.62
CA PRO A 14 -1.27 9.18 -20.54
C PRO A 14 -1.66 9.81 -19.19
N GLY A 15 -0.67 10.33 -18.45
CA GLY A 15 -0.90 11.00 -17.17
C GLY A 15 -1.22 10.08 -15.98
N GLU A 16 -1.12 8.76 -16.16
CA GLU A 16 -1.32 7.80 -15.07
C GLU A 16 -0.16 7.87 -14.07
N SER A 17 -0.47 8.08 -12.78
CA SER A 17 0.50 7.85 -11.71
C SER A 17 0.82 6.37 -11.62
N ALA A 18 2.10 6.01 -11.59
CA ALA A 18 2.54 4.64 -11.50
C ALA A 18 3.76 4.51 -10.58
N GLY A 19 3.84 3.40 -9.86
CA GLY A 19 5.08 2.96 -9.25
C GLY A 19 5.98 2.26 -10.27
N TYR A 20 7.26 2.03 -9.94
CA TYR A 20 8.20 1.31 -10.77
C TYR A 20 8.10 -0.20 -10.52
N PRO A 21 7.56 -0.98 -11.47
CA PRO A 21 7.37 -2.40 -11.27
C PRO A 21 8.69 -3.15 -11.46
N THR A 22 9.03 -3.95 -10.46
CA THR A 22 9.93 -5.10 -10.65
C THR A 22 9.17 -6.22 -11.37
N LEU A 23 9.87 -7.29 -11.78
CA LEU A 23 9.26 -8.43 -12.48
C LEU A 23 8.00 -8.96 -11.78
N CYS A 24 8.04 -9.16 -10.46
CA CYS A 24 6.90 -9.65 -9.69
C CYS A 24 5.80 -8.61 -9.45
N LYS A 25 5.96 -7.37 -9.93
CA LYS A 25 5.00 -6.29 -9.76
C LYS A 25 4.46 -5.73 -11.07
N GLY A 26 4.78 -6.36 -12.20
CA GLY A 26 4.24 -6.01 -13.51
C GLY A 26 2.75 -6.32 -13.66
N ARG A 27 2.20 -5.95 -14.82
CA ARG A 27 0.86 -6.36 -15.25
C ARG A 27 0.98 -7.60 -16.14
N PHE A 28 0.18 -8.61 -15.84
CA PHE A 28 0.16 -9.89 -16.52
C PHE A 28 -1.20 -10.11 -17.15
N GLU A 29 -1.22 -10.72 -18.34
CA GLU A 29 -2.44 -11.28 -18.90
C GLU A 29 -2.69 -12.65 -18.28
N VAL A 30 -3.80 -12.78 -17.56
CA VAL A 30 -4.26 -14.04 -16.95
C VAL A 30 -5.70 -14.24 -17.37
N GLU A 31 -5.98 -15.32 -18.08
CA GLU A 31 -7.33 -15.67 -18.56
C GLU A 31 -8.04 -14.49 -19.28
N GLY A 32 -7.30 -13.77 -20.13
CA GLY A 32 -7.83 -12.63 -20.91
C GLY A 32 -7.98 -11.32 -20.13
N SER A 33 -7.53 -11.25 -18.87
CA SER A 33 -7.52 -10.02 -18.07
C SER A 33 -6.09 -9.54 -17.80
N VAL A 34 -5.80 -8.25 -18.03
CA VAL A 34 -4.50 -7.65 -17.73
C VAL A 34 -4.55 -6.92 -16.40
N TYR A 35 -3.77 -7.38 -15.41
CA TYR A 35 -3.71 -6.78 -14.07
C TYR A 35 -2.43 -7.15 -13.31
N HIS A 36 -2.18 -6.51 -12.17
CA HIS A 36 -1.10 -6.89 -11.27
C HIS A 36 -1.45 -8.23 -10.58
N ALA A 37 -1.04 -9.34 -11.18
CA ALA A 37 -1.41 -10.69 -10.72
C ALA A 37 -0.78 -11.06 -9.37
N ILE A 38 0.40 -10.52 -9.07
CA ILE A 38 1.16 -10.85 -7.86
C ILE A 38 1.07 -9.69 -6.85
N GLU A 39 1.63 -8.53 -7.14
CA GLU A 39 1.63 -7.35 -6.24
C GLU A 39 1.67 -6.04 -7.05
N GLU A 40 1.10 -4.96 -6.52
CA GLU A 40 1.18 -3.65 -7.17
C GLU A 40 2.52 -2.95 -6.86
N PRO A 41 3.06 -2.13 -7.78
CA PRO A 41 4.36 -1.47 -7.65
C PRO A 41 4.36 -0.30 -6.65
N VAL A 42 3.47 -0.30 -5.66
CA VAL A 42 3.25 0.79 -4.73
C VAL A 42 3.29 0.30 -3.28
N SER A 43 3.24 1.22 -2.31
CA SER A 43 3.30 0.85 -0.89
C SER A 43 1.99 0.24 -0.39
N LEU A 44 2.07 -0.76 0.48
CA LEU A 44 0.92 -1.28 1.20
C LEU A 44 0.49 -0.29 2.31
N ASN A 45 -0.77 0.13 2.30
CA ASN A 45 -1.38 0.92 3.36
C ASN A 45 -2.77 0.34 3.70
N THR A 46 -2.86 -0.41 4.80
CA THR A 46 -4.12 -1.03 5.26
C THR A 46 -4.76 -0.27 6.42
N MET A 47 -4.48 1.04 6.54
CA MET A 47 -4.97 1.83 7.68
C MET A 47 -6.49 1.92 7.72
N ASP A 48 -7.15 1.95 6.57
CA ASP A 48 -8.62 1.93 6.46
C ASP A 48 -9.24 0.64 7.03
N LEU A 49 -8.47 -0.45 7.10
CA LEU A 49 -8.92 -1.74 7.64
C LEU A 49 -8.78 -1.84 9.17
N LEU A 50 -8.20 -0.84 9.83
CA LEU A 50 -7.95 -0.88 11.27
C LEU A 50 -9.20 -1.20 12.12
N PRO A 51 -10.41 -0.67 11.84
CA PRO A 51 -11.61 -1.02 12.59
C PRO A 51 -11.94 -2.51 12.49
N ASP A 52 -11.90 -3.07 11.28
CA ASP A 52 -12.19 -4.48 11.02
C ASP A 52 -11.14 -5.39 11.65
N LEU A 53 -9.85 -5.06 11.48
CA LEU A 53 -8.75 -5.81 12.08
C LEU A 53 -8.86 -5.84 13.62
N LYS A 54 -9.27 -4.73 14.24
CA LYS A 54 -9.55 -4.68 15.68
C LYS A 54 -10.75 -5.55 16.06
N ALA A 55 -11.85 -5.49 15.29
CA ALA A 55 -13.04 -6.31 15.54
C ALA A 55 -12.73 -7.82 15.43
N LEU A 56 -11.80 -8.20 14.56
CA LEU A 56 -11.29 -9.57 14.44
C LEU A 56 -10.36 -10.01 15.58
N GLY A 57 -10.00 -9.11 16.50
CA GLY A 57 -9.13 -9.41 17.64
C GLY A 57 -7.63 -9.36 17.32
N ILE A 58 -7.22 -8.79 16.18
CA ILE A 58 -5.81 -8.59 15.86
C ILE A 58 -5.18 -7.67 16.91
N SER A 59 -4.16 -8.19 17.59
CA SER A 59 -3.57 -7.54 18.77
C SER A 59 -2.25 -6.83 18.49
N ALA A 60 -1.64 -7.06 17.32
CA ALA A 60 -0.34 -6.51 16.98
C ALA A 60 -0.24 -6.15 15.50
N VAL A 61 0.44 -5.04 15.22
CA VAL A 61 0.86 -4.63 13.87
C VAL A 61 2.37 -4.57 13.85
N LYS A 62 2.98 -5.21 12.85
CA LYS A 62 4.43 -5.21 12.64
C LYS A 62 4.76 -4.35 11.42
N ILE A 63 5.59 -3.33 11.62
CA ILE A 63 6.08 -2.45 10.57
C ILE A 63 7.57 -2.72 10.39
N GLU A 64 7.98 -3.13 9.20
CA GLU A 64 9.38 -3.43 8.86
C GLU A 64 9.86 -2.50 7.75
N GLY A 65 11.10 -2.02 7.86
CA GLY A 65 11.71 -1.17 6.85
C GLY A 65 13.13 -1.61 6.55
N ARG A 66 13.31 -2.35 5.45
CA ARG A 66 14.63 -2.74 4.96
C ARG A 66 15.23 -1.60 4.15
N GLN A 67 16.48 -1.23 4.43
CA GLN A 67 17.22 -0.20 3.69
C GLN A 67 16.43 1.14 3.58
N ARG A 68 15.94 1.64 4.72
CA ARG A 68 15.26 2.94 4.82
C ARG A 68 16.00 3.85 5.80
N SER A 69 15.88 5.16 5.60
CA SER A 69 16.52 6.14 6.50
C SER A 69 15.80 6.19 7.85
N PRO A 70 16.48 6.64 8.92
CA PRO A 70 15.84 6.85 10.22
C PRO A 70 14.63 7.80 10.15
N ALA A 71 14.70 8.85 9.33
CA ALA A 71 13.60 9.80 9.14
C ALA A 71 12.36 9.13 8.55
N TYR A 72 12.52 8.34 7.48
CA TYR A 72 11.43 7.57 6.87
C TYR A 72 10.75 6.67 7.90
N ILE A 73 11.53 5.94 8.68
CA ILE A 73 10.99 5.01 9.69
C ILE A 73 10.26 5.76 10.80
N ALA A 74 10.79 6.91 11.22
CA ALA A 74 10.15 7.75 12.22
C ALA A 74 8.77 8.26 11.76
N ASP A 75 8.65 8.69 10.49
CA ASP A 75 7.38 9.16 9.94
C ASP A 75 6.35 8.02 9.85
N VAL A 76 6.73 6.88 9.26
CA VAL A 76 5.84 5.71 9.17
C VAL A 76 5.39 5.25 10.56
N ALA A 77 6.33 5.05 11.49
CA ALA A 77 6.01 4.54 12.82
C ALA A 77 5.11 5.52 13.60
N ARG A 78 5.37 6.83 13.52
CA ARG A 78 4.56 7.86 14.18
C ARG A 78 3.15 7.90 13.62
N THR A 79 3.00 7.91 12.30
CA THR A 79 1.70 7.93 11.63
C THR A 79 0.87 6.70 11.99
N TRP A 80 1.47 5.50 11.93
CA TRP A 80 0.77 4.29 12.33
C TRP A 80 0.44 4.23 13.82
N ARG A 81 1.33 4.72 14.70
CA ARG A 81 1.05 4.81 16.14
C ARG A 81 -0.19 5.66 16.41
N GLN A 82 -0.29 6.84 15.79
CA GLN A 82 -1.44 7.73 15.93
C GLN A 82 -2.74 7.06 15.47
N ALA A 83 -2.72 6.37 14.33
CA ALA A 83 -3.88 5.64 13.83
C ALA A 83 -4.29 4.48 14.76
N LEU A 84 -3.31 3.71 15.27
CA LEU A 84 -3.55 2.63 16.23
C LEU A 84 -4.13 3.15 17.55
N ASP A 85 -3.65 4.28 18.05
CA ASP A 85 -4.20 4.92 19.26
C ASP A 85 -5.64 5.40 19.02
N ARG A 86 -5.92 5.94 17.83
CA ARG A 86 -7.26 6.41 17.46
C ARG A 86 -8.27 5.27 17.36
N VAL A 87 -7.93 4.16 16.69
CA VAL A 87 -8.84 3.01 16.58
C VAL A 87 -9.02 2.31 17.94
N GLN A 88 -8.02 2.40 18.83
CA GLN A 88 -8.16 1.89 20.19
C GLN A 88 -9.20 2.67 21.00
N THR A 89 -9.14 4.00 20.95
CA THR A 89 -10.00 4.90 21.74
C THR A 89 -11.39 5.12 21.15
N THR A 90 -11.50 5.14 19.82
CA THR A 90 -12.74 5.51 19.11
C THR A 90 -13.03 4.58 17.92
N PRO A 91 -13.18 3.26 18.13
CA PRO A 91 -13.28 2.29 17.03
C PRO A 91 -14.49 2.54 16.10
N ASN A 92 -15.65 2.90 16.65
CA ASN A 92 -16.88 3.11 15.87
C ASN A 92 -16.88 4.41 15.05
N ASN A 93 -15.98 5.34 15.36
CA ASN A 93 -15.85 6.63 14.70
C ASN A 93 -14.44 6.81 14.11
N PHE A 94 -13.75 5.70 13.87
CA PHE A 94 -12.43 5.74 13.27
C PHE A 94 -12.53 6.24 11.83
N ALA A 95 -11.75 7.24 11.51
CA ALA A 95 -11.51 7.71 10.16
C ALA A 95 -10.01 7.99 10.03
N VAL A 96 -9.46 7.67 8.86
CA VAL A 96 -8.07 7.98 8.56
C VAL A 96 -7.91 9.50 8.43
N ASP A 97 -6.98 10.05 9.20
CA ASP A 97 -6.63 11.46 9.14
C ASP A 97 -5.98 11.79 7.79
N SER A 98 -6.38 12.90 7.17
CA SER A 98 -5.82 13.34 5.89
C SER A 98 -4.32 13.63 5.99
N ALA A 99 -3.82 14.01 7.17
CA ALA A 99 -2.40 14.20 7.42
C ALA A 99 -1.62 12.86 7.39
N TRP A 100 -2.24 11.77 7.82
CA TRP A 100 -1.65 10.43 7.75
C TRP A 100 -1.54 9.97 6.31
N ASN A 101 -2.61 10.11 5.54
CA ASN A 101 -2.60 9.80 4.11
C ASN A 101 -1.58 10.64 3.35
N SER A 102 -1.49 11.94 3.64
CA SER A 102 -0.51 12.83 2.99
C SER A 102 0.93 12.39 3.29
N THR A 103 1.23 12.07 4.55
CA THR A 103 2.55 11.56 4.95
C THR A 103 2.88 10.25 4.23
N LEU A 104 1.99 9.26 4.29
CA LEU A 104 2.25 7.94 3.69
C LEU A 104 2.31 7.99 2.16
N ALA A 105 1.47 8.80 1.51
CA ALA A 105 1.53 9.01 0.06
C ALA A 105 2.86 9.65 -0.34
N GLY A 106 3.34 10.67 0.39
CA GLY A 106 4.63 11.30 0.11
C GLY A 106 5.84 10.38 0.26
N LEU A 107 5.72 9.30 1.05
CA LEU A 107 6.73 8.25 1.20
C LEU A 107 6.59 7.12 0.19
N SER A 108 5.47 7.07 -0.54
CA SER A 108 5.11 5.98 -1.43
C SER A 108 5.41 6.28 -2.88
N GLU A 109 5.75 5.24 -3.61
CA GLU A 109 6.11 5.38 -5.01
C GLU A 109 4.90 5.82 -5.85
N GLY A 110 5.12 6.81 -6.71
CA GLY A 110 4.04 7.43 -7.50
C GLY A 110 2.98 8.15 -6.65
N GLY A 111 3.20 8.33 -5.34
CA GLY A 111 2.19 8.89 -4.44
C GLY A 111 1.00 7.97 -4.19
N LEU A 112 1.12 6.70 -4.55
CA LEU A 112 0.04 5.72 -4.53
C LEU A 112 0.25 4.70 -3.42
N THR A 113 -0.85 4.16 -2.92
CA THR A 113 -0.85 3.04 -1.98
C THR A 113 -1.87 2.00 -2.39
N THR A 114 -1.64 0.77 -1.97
CA THR A 114 -2.56 -0.36 -2.17
C THR A 114 -2.98 -0.96 -0.84
N ILE A 115 -4.13 -1.61 -0.79
CA ILE A 115 -4.48 -2.54 0.30
C ILE A 115 -4.01 -3.97 -0.02
N GLY A 116 -3.31 -4.18 -1.14
CA GLY A 116 -2.70 -5.43 -1.56
C GLY A 116 -3.74 -6.54 -1.75
N ALA A 117 -3.50 -7.68 -1.12
CA ALA A 117 -4.38 -8.85 -1.20
C ALA A 117 -5.83 -8.56 -0.75
N TYR A 118 -6.06 -7.55 0.11
CA TYR A 118 -7.41 -7.20 0.58
C TYR A 118 -8.29 -6.54 -0.50
N HIS A 119 -7.71 -6.05 -1.60
CA HIS A 119 -8.49 -5.53 -2.74
C HIS A 119 -9.01 -6.64 -3.64
N ARG A 120 -8.37 -7.82 -3.61
CA ARG A 120 -8.61 -8.88 -4.59
C ARG A 120 -9.71 -9.81 -4.09
N LYS A 121 -10.72 -10.03 -4.92
CA LYS A 121 -11.59 -11.20 -4.76
C LYS A 121 -10.72 -12.45 -5.00
N TRP A 122 -10.84 -13.45 -4.13
CA TRP A 122 -10.24 -14.76 -4.38
C TRP A 122 -10.70 -15.24 -5.77
N LYS A 123 -9.73 -15.52 -6.65
CA LYS A 123 -9.96 -16.09 -7.98
C LYS A 123 -9.44 -17.51 -7.97
#